data_AF-A0A838VE32-F1
#
_entry.id   AF-A0A838VE32-F1
#
_cell.length_a   1.000
_cell.length_b   1.000
_cell.length_c   1.000
_cell.angle_alpha   90.00
_cell.angle_beta   90.00
_cell.angle_gamma   90.00
#
_symmetry.space_group_name_H-M   'P 1'
#
loop_
_entity.id
_entity.type
_entity.pdbx_description
1 polymer ?
#
loop_
_entity_poly.entity_id
_entity_poly.type
_entity_poly.pdbx_seq_one_letter_code
_entity_poly.pdbx_strand_id
1 'polypeptide(L)' 'MEADAHGQAALMLAESMLHALMENGTFTTRQALSVVSTAQEIKVEFAEAAHESRARMQASLDLLTAIGDSLDHELT' A
#
# COMPACT_ATOMS: atom_id res chain seq x y z
N MET A 1 -4.54 -19.61 -11.25
CA MET A 1 -3.30 -18.83 -11.06
C MET A 1 -3.21 -18.56 -9.57
N GLU A 2 -2.22 -19.14 -8.92
CA GLU A 2 -1.90 -18.82 -7.52
C GLU A 2 -1.57 -17.33 -7.45
N ALA A 3 -2.05 -16.63 -6.42
CA ALA A 3 -1.66 -15.24 -6.19
C ALA A 3 -0.12 -15.16 -6.19
N ASP A 4 0.44 -14.14 -6.84
CA ASP A 4 1.90 -13.98 -6.91
C ASP A 4 2.47 -13.89 -5.48
N ALA A 5 3.02 -15.00 -4.98
CA ALA A 5 3.49 -15.14 -3.61
C ALA A 5 4.57 -14.10 -3.28
N HIS A 6 5.35 -13.68 -4.28
CA HIS A 6 6.34 -12.61 -4.12
C HIS A 6 5.65 -11.25 -3.92
N GLY A 7 4.62 -10.96 -4.72
CA GLY A 7 3.83 -9.75 -4.57
C GLY A 7 3.15 -9.66 -3.20
N GLN A 8 2.58 -10.76 -2.72
CA GLN A 8 1.96 -10.83 -1.40
C GLN A 8 2.98 -10.66 -0.27
N ALA A 9 4.13 -11.34 -0.34
CA ALA A 9 5.18 -11.18 0.67
C ALA A 9 5.76 -9.76 0.70
N ALA A 10 5.94 -9.13 -0.47
CA ALA A 10 6.42 -7.75 -0.57
C ALA A 10 5.40 -6.75 0.03
N LEU A 11 4.11 -6.97 -0.23
CA LEU A 11 3.04 -6.13 0.32
C LEU A 11 2.99 -6.23 1.85
N MET A 12 3.01 -7.45 2.39
CA MET A 12 3.05 -7.67 3.84
C MET A 12 4.28 -7.07 4.50
N LEU A 13 5.45 -7.15 3.84
CA LEU A 13 6.68 -6.55 4.35
C LEU A 13 6.57 -5.02 4.38
N ALA A 14 6.03 -4.40 3.34
CA ALA A 14 5.83 -2.96 3.29
C ALA A 14 4.88 -2.47 4.39
N GLU A 15 3.76 -3.18 4.60
CA GLU A 15 2.81 -2.88 5.69
C GLU A 15 3.51 -3.02 7.06
N SER A 16 4.21 -4.13 7.30
CA SER A 16 4.96 -4.36 8.55
C SER A 16 6.00 -3.27 8.82
N MET A 17 6.65 -2.75 7.79
CA MET A 17 7.59 -1.63 7.92
C MET A 17 6.90 -0.33 8.32
N LEU A 18 5.72 -0.04 7.77
CA LEU A 18 4.95 1.17 8.13
C LEU A 18 4.51 1.10 9.60
N HIS A 19 4.01 -0.05 10.05
CA HIS A 19 3.69 -0.27 11.46
C HIS A 19 4.92 -0.06 12.36
N ALA A 20 6.05 -0.70 12.05
CA ALA A 20 7.27 -0.55 12.86
C ALA A 20 7.78 0.91 12.93
N LEU A 21 7.64 1.67 11.84
CA LEU A 21 7.99 3.10 11.79
C LEU A 21 7.02 3.97 12.60
N MET A 22 5.76 3.59 12.69
CA MET A 22 4.78 4.26 13.55
C MET A 22 5.02 3.92 15.03
N GLU A 23 5.20 2.65 15.37
CA GLU A 23 5.46 2.17 16.74
C GLU A 23 6.71 2.80 17.35
N ASN A 24 7.76 3.00 16.55
CA ASN A 24 9.00 3.62 17.03
C ASN A 24 8.97 5.16 17.01
N GLY A 25 7.84 5.77 16.59
CA GLY A 25 7.62 7.21 16.55
C GLY A 25 8.34 7.95 15.42
N THR A 26 8.94 7.23 14.45
CA THR A 26 9.56 7.86 13.26
C THR A 26 8.50 8.48 12.36
N PHE A 27 7.38 7.78 12.17
CA PHE A 27 6.23 8.26 11.42
C PHE A 27 5.04 8.53 12.34
N THR A 28 4.37 9.66 12.11
CA THR A 28 2.97 9.83 12.55
C THR A 28 2.06 9.04 11.61
N THR A 29 0.86 8.67 12.08
CA THR A 29 -0.17 8.04 11.24
C THR A 29 -0.43 8.83 9.96
N ARG A 30 -0.49 10.17 10.06
CA ARG A 30 -0.65 11.05 8.88
C ARG A 30 0.46 10.89 7.86
N GLN A 31 1.72 10.73 8.31
CA GLN A 31 2.85 10.52 7.40
C GLN A 31 2.77 9.14 6.75
N ALA A 32 2.39 8.10 7.50
CA ALA A 32 2.19 6.76 6.94
C ALA A 32 1.06 6.75 5.89
N LEU A 33 -0.09 7.36 6.18
CA LEU A 33 -1.19 7.51 5.23
C LEU A 33 -0.78 8.32 3.98
N SER A 34 0.05 9.35 4.15
CA SER A 34 0.60 10.09 3.01
C SER A 34 1.47 9.21 2.10
N VAL A 35 2.27 8.29 2.68
CA VAL A 35 3.05 7.33 1.89
C VAL A 35 2.16 6.39 1.09
N VAL A 36 1.08 5.88 1.70
CA VAL A 36 0.09 5.04 1.00
C VAL A 36 -0.57 5.81 -0.14
N SER A 37 -0.98 7.06 0.09
CA SER A 37 -1.56 7.93 -0.95
C SER A 37 -0.60 8.13 -2.12
N THR A 38 0.67 8.43 -1.84
CA THR A 38 1.70 8.57 -2.88
C THR A 38 1.90 7.26 -3.64
N ALA A 39 1.89 6.10 -2.98
CA ALA A 39 1.99 4.80 -3.65
C ALA A 39 0.80 4.54 -4.59
N GLN A 40 -0.41 4.98 -4.23
CA GLN A 40 -1.59 4.89 -5.09
C GLN A 40 -1.46 5.77 -6.33
N GLU A 41 -1.00 7.02 -6.18
CA GLU A 41 -0.74 7.93 -7.29
C GLU A 41 0.29 7.34 -8.27
N ILE A 42 1.43 6.88 -7.74
CA ILE A 42 2.49 6.22 -8.53
C ILE A 42 1.92 4.99 -9.25
N LYS A 43 1.07 4.19 -8.59
CA LYS A 43 0.48 3.00 -9.21
C LYS A 43 -0.37 3.34 -10.43
N VAL A 44 -1.13 4.44 -10.39
CA VAL A 44 -1.92 4.91 -11.53
C VAL A 44 -0.99 5.28 -12.69
N GLU A 45 0.02 6.11 -12.43
CA GLU A 45 0.99 6.53 -13.45
C GLU A 45 1.72 5.34 -14.09
N PHE A 46 2.17 4.38 -13.28
CA PHE A 46 2.87 3.19 -13.77
C PHE A 46 1.94 2.25 -14.54
N ALA A 47 0.68 2.09 -14.12
CA ALA A 47 -0.28 1.27 -14.83
C ALA A 47 -0.58 1.84 -16.22
N GLU A 48 -0.71 3.17 -16.33
CA GLU A 48 -0.87 3.87 -17.61
C GLU A 48 0.36 3.66 -18.51
N ALA A 49 1.56 3.88 -17.98
CA ALA A 49 2.81 3.72 -18.72
C ALA A 49 3.07 2.27 -19.18
N ALA A 50 2.66 1.28 -18.38
CA ALA A 50 2.84 -0.14 -18.68
C ALA A 50 1.71 -0.73 -19.54
N HIS A 51 0.70 0.07 -19.93
CA HIS A 51 -0.54 -0.41 -20.55
C HIS A 51 -1.18 -1.57 -19.75
N GLU A 52 -1.13 -1.46 -18.43
CA GLU A 52 -1.68 -2.44 -17.52
C GLU A 52 -3.22 -2.49 -17.64
N SER A 53 -3.80 -3.67 -17.44
CA SER A 53 -5.26 -3.78 -17.44
C SER A 53 -5.87 -3.03 -16.25
N ARG A 54 -7.01 -2.37 -16.49
CA ARG A 54 -7.74 -1.64 -15.43
C ARG A 54 -8.06 -2.51 -14.22
N ALA A 55 -8.38 -3.79 -14.44
CA ALA A 55 -8.68 -4.74 -13.37
C ALA A 55 -7.46 -5.00 -12.46
N ARG A 56 -6.26 -5.14 -13.04
CA ARG A 56 -5.03 -5.39 -12.27
C ARG A 56 -4.56 -4.13 -11.53
N MET A 57 -4.71 -2.96 -12.16
CA MET A 57 -4.49 -1.67 -11.51
C MET A 57 -5.42 -1.52 -10.30
N GLN A 58 -6.73 -1.73 -10.48
CA GLN A 58 -7.72 -1.61 -9.41
C GLN A 58 -7.43 -2.57 -8.26
N ALA A 59 -7.12 -3.84 -8.55
CA ALA A 59 -6.75 -4.80 -7.52
C ALA A 59 -5.52 -4.35 -6.70
N SER A 60 -4.56 -3.67 -7.32
CA SER A 60 -3.41 -3.10 -6.59
C SER A 60 -3.83 -1.91 -5.72
N LEU A 61 -4.72 -1.04 -6.21
CA LEU A 61 -5.24 0.11 -5.46
C LEU A 61 -6.10 -0.33 -4.27
N ASP A 62 -6.89 -1.40 -4.42
CA ASP A 62 -7.70 -1.97 -3.35
C ASP A 62 -6.81 -2.48 -2.21
N LEU A 63 -5.70 -3.16 -2.54
CA LEU A 63 -4.72 -3.62 -1.56
C LEU A 63 -4.04 -2.46 -0.82
N LEU A 64 -3.65 -1.40 -1.55
CA LEU A 64 -3.09 -0.19 -0.93
C LEU A 64 -4.11 0.52 -0.02
N THR A 65 -5.37 0.54 -0.42
CA THR A 65 -6.47 1.10 0.39
C THR A 65 -6.64 0.32 1.68
N ALA A 66 -6.64 -1.01 1.62
CA ALA A 66 -6.73 -1.86 2.80
C ALA A 66 -5.58 -1.62 3.80
N ILE A 67 -4.35 -1.36 3.32
CA ILE A 67 -3.22 -0.95 4.18
C ILE A 67 -3.50 0.42 4.83
N GLY A 68 -4.00 1.39 4.06
CA GLY A 68 -4.38 2.69 4.60
C GLY A 68 -5.41 2.59 5.73
N ASP A 69 -6.45 1.78 5.52
CA ASP A 69 -7.50 1.53 6.50
C ASP A 69 -6.94 0.82 7.76
N SER A 70 -6.02 -0.13 7.58
CA SER A 70 -5.32 -0.83 8.67
C SER A 70 -4.55 0.15 9.57
N LEU A 71 -3.80 1.08 8.96
CA LEU A 71 -3.00 2.08 9.68
C LEU A 71 -3.87 3.14 10.39
N ASP A 72 -5.01 3.51 9.81
CA ASP A 72 -5.92 4.49 10.42
C ASP A 72 -6.63 3.90 11.67
N HIS A 73 -6.88 2.59 11.68
CA HIS A 73 -7.55 1.92 12.79
C HIS A 73 -6.75 1.92 14.11
N GLU A 74 -5.42 2.08 14.05
CA GLU A 74 -4.55 2.17 15.24
C GLU A 74 -4.77 3.44 16.07
N LEU A 75 -5.54 4.41 15.57
CA LEU A 75 -5.94 5.62 16.29
C LEU A 75 -7.17 5.43 17.20
N THR A 76 -7.83 4.26 17.14
CA THR A 76 -9.07 3.93 17.89
C THR A 76 -8.80 3.04 19.10
#